data_AF-A0A2V5LPD0-F1
#
_entry.id   AF-A0A2V5LPD0-F1
#
_cell.length_a   1.000
_cell.length_b   1.000
_cell.length_c   1.000
_cell.angle_alpha   90.00
_cell.angle_beta   90.00
_cell.angle_gamma   90.00
#
_symmetry.space_group_name_H-M   'P 1'
#
loop_
_entity.id
_entity.type
_entity.pdbx_description
1 polymer ?
#
loop_
_entity_poly.entity_id
_entity_poly.type
_entity_poly.pdbx_seq_one_letter_code
_entity_poly.pdbx_strand_id
1 'polypeptide(L)' 'ALKNAGVSTDGQRFTFIPDNTVAVRDGIVARQVLRLCDALEEDDDVQNVHSNLDIPYELLARLPA' A
#
# COMPACT_ATOMS: atom_id res chain seq x y z
N ALA A 1 23.63 -3.19 -13.95
CA ALA A 1 23.08 -4.35 -14.68
C ALA A 1 21.91 -3.96 -15.56
N LEU A 2 20.76 -3.54 -15.00
CA LEU A 2 19.54 -3.24 -15.78
C LEU A 2 19.72 -2.14 -16.85
N LYS A 3 20.34 -1.00 -16.50
CA LYS A 3 20.65 0.06 -17.47
C LYS A 3 21.59 -0.40 -18.59
N ASN A 4 22.60 -1.21 -18.25
CA ASN A 4 23.55 -1.75 -19.22
C ASN A 4 22.91 -2.83 -20.11
N ALA A 5 21.78 -3.41 -19.69
CA ALA A 5 20.97 -4.33 -20.48
C ALA A 5 19.90 -3.63 -21.33
N GLY A 6 19.87 -2.29 -21.36
CA GLY A 6 18.92 -1.50 -22.15
C GLY A 6 17.50 -1.45 -21.59
N VAL A 7 17.30 -1.88 -20.33
CA VAL A 7 15.98 -1.85 -19.68
C VAL A 7 15.74 -0.47 -19.07
N SER A 8 14.72 0.24 -19.55
CA SER A 8 14.24 1.48 -18.93
C SER A 8 13.45 1.16 -17.66
N THR A 9 13.83 1.77 -16.54
CA THR A 9 13.11 1.65 -15.26
C THR A 9 12.31 2.92 -15.02
N ASP A 10 11.02 2.78 -14.68
CA ASP A 10 10.14 3.92 -14.36
C ASP A 10 10.56 4.68 -13.09
N GLY A 11 11.36 4.05 -12.23
CA GLY A 11 11.94 4.68 -11.06
C GLY A 11 12.76 3.71 -10.21
N GLN A 12 13.44 4.24 -9.21
CA GLN A 12 14.07 3.46 -8.14
C GLN A 12 13.60 4.03 -6.81
N ARG A 13 13.01 3.19 -5.95
CA ARG A 13 12.54 3.57 -4.62
C ARG A 13 12.95 2.48 -3.62
N PHE A 14 13.41 2.90 -2.45
CA PHE A 14 13.54 2.01 -1.30
C PHE A 14 12.17 1.85 -0.65
N THR A 15 11.71 0.61 -0.50
CA THR A 15 10.44 0.28 0.13
C THR A 15 10.65 -0.86 1.12
N PHE A 16 9.82 -0.90 2.16
CA PHE A 16 9.75 -2.04 3.05
C PHE A 16 8.77 -3.06 2.50
N ILE A 17 9.19 -4.33 2.45
CA ILE A 17 8.34 -5.46 2.10
C ILE A 17 8.11 -6.27 3.38
N PRO A 18 6.87 -6.49 3.81
CA PRO A 18 6.59 -7.23 5.04
C PRO A 18 6.83 -8.73 4.83
N ASP A 19 7.39 -9.39 5.85
CA ASP A 19 7.65 -10.85 5.84
C ASP A 19 6.36 -11.68 5.95
N ASN A 20 5.30 -11.12 6.52
CA ASN A 20 4.00 -11.74 6.69
C ASN A 20 2.87 -10.74 6.39
N THR A 21 1.68 -11.25 6.11
CA THR A 21 0.50 -10.43 5.86
C THR A 21 -0.59 -10.71 6.89
N VAL A 22 -1.43 -9.70 7.14
CA VAL A 22 -2.60 -9.79 8.01
C VAL A 22 -3.85 -9.68 7.15
N ALA A 23 -4.61 -10.77 7.09
CA ALA A 23 -5.86 -10.83 6.36
C ALA A 23 -6.93 -9.95 7.02
N VAL A 24 -7.49 -9.00 6.26
CA VAL A 24 -8.61 -8.17 6.68
C VAL A 24 -9.84 -8.55 5.86
N ARG A 25 -10.81 -9.19 6.53
CA ARG A 25 -12.02 -9.71 5.90
C ARG A 25 -13.30 -8.96 6.29
N ASP A 26 -13.18 -8.04 7.24
CA ASP A 26 -14.27 -7.15 7.68
C ASP A 26 -14.19 -5.82 6.93
N GLY A 27 -15.29 -5.40 6.30
CA GLY A 27 -15.36 -4.16 5.53
C GLY A 27 -15.30 -2.88 6.36
N ILE A 28 -15.73 -2.92 7.63
CA ILE A 28 -15.61 -1.80 8.56
C ILE A 28 -14.13 -1.61 8.90
N VAL A 29 -13.45 -2.70 9.25
CA VAL A 29 -12.01 -2.67 9.57
C VAL A 29 -11.20 -2.23 8.35
N ALA A 30 -11.46 -2.79 7.18
CA ALA A 30 -10.79 -2.41 5.92
C ALA A 30 -10.93 -0.91 5.65
N ARG A 31 -12.13 -0.34 5.81
CA ARG A 31 -12.36 1.10 5.65
C ARG A 31 -11.58 1.93 6.66
N GLN A 32 -11.56 1.50 7.92
CA GLN A 32 -10.86 2.24 8.99
C GLN A 32 -9.36 2.28 8.76
N VAL A 33 -8.75 1.14 8.43
CA VAL A 33 -7.30 1.06 8.20
C VAL A 33 -6.88 1.78 6.92
N LEU A 34 -7.69 1.73 5.85
CA LEU A 34 -7.41 2.49 4.63
C LEU A 34 -7.49 4.00 4.88
N ARG A 35 -8.52 4.47 5.58
CA ARG A 35 -8.61 5.89 5.97
C ARG A 35 -7.44 6.35 6.83
N LEU A 36 -6.92 5.47 7.69
CA LEU A 36 -5.73 5.77 8.47
C LEU A 36 -4.49 5.89 7.56
N CYS A 37 -4.32 4.99 6.59
CA CYS A 37 -3.25 5.09 5.60
C CYS A 37 -3.36 6.40 4.81
N ASP A 38 -4.53 6.74 4.28
CA ASP A 38 -4.75 7.96 3.51
C ASP A 38 -4.41 9.21 4.34
N ALA A 39 -4.90 9.29 5.59
CA ALA A 39 -4.62 10.42 6.47
C ALA A 39 -3.12 10.56 6.82
N LEU A 40 -2.39 9.45 6.87
CA LEU A 40 -0.94 9.48 7.07
C LEU A 40 -0.20 9.89 5.79
N GLU A 41 -0.72 9.56 4.61
CA GLU A 41 -0.12 9.96 3.33
C GLU A 41 -0.32 11.45 3.01
N GLU A 42 -1.38 12.06 3.56
CA GLU A 42 -1.66 13.49 3.43
C GLU A 42 -0.81 14.38 4.37
N ASP A 43 -0.09 13.79 5.32
CA ASP A 43 0.76 14.52 6.25
C ASP A 43 2.12 14.85 5.62
N ASP A 44 2.43 16.14 5.49
CA ASP A 44 3.67 16.64 4.87
C ASP A 44 4.95 16.14 5.57
N ASP A 45 4.88 15.76 6.86
CA ASP A 45 6.00 15.20 7.61
C ASP A 45 6.19 13.69 7.36
N VAL A 46 5.18 13.01 6.81
CA VAL A 46 5.22 11.58 6.50
C VAL A 46 5.77 11.34 5.10
N GLN A 47 6.88 10.60 5.03
CA GLN A 47 7.57 10.37 3.75
C GLN A 47 7.07 9.14 2.99
N ASN A 48 6.70 8.06 3.69
CA ASN A 48 6.17 6.83 3.10
C ASN A 48 5.29 6.09 4.11
N VAL A 49 4.18 5.52 3.65
CA VAL A 49 3.32 4.62 4.42
C VAL A 49 3.48 3.20 3.87
N HIS A 50 3.66 2.24 4.77
CA HIS A 50 3.75 0.82 4.41
C HIS A 50 2.82 0.02 5.32
N SER A 51 2.13 -0.97 4.75
CA SER A 51 1.26 -1.85 5.51
C SER A 51 1.43 -3.30 5.05
N ASN A 52 1.09 -4.23 5.94
CA ASN A 52 1.07 -5.66 5.64
C ASN A 52 -0.37 -6.20 5.49
N LEU A 53 -1.31 -5.32 5.16
CA LEU A 53 -2.73 -5.65 5.08
C LEU A 53 -3.00 -6.45 3.80
N ASP A 54 -3.67 -7.59 3.94
CA ASP A 54 -4.21 -8.38 2.84
C ASP A 54 -5.73 -8.19 2.80
N ILE A 55 -6.19 -7.28 1.93
CA ILE A 55 -7.60 -6.94 1.76
C ILE A 55 -8.09 -7.54 0.42
N PRO A 56 -9.13 -8.40 0.42
CA PRO A 56 -9.68 -8.94 -0.81
C PRO A 56 -10.16 -7.85 -1.77
N TYR A 57 -9.88 -8.01 -3.07
CA TYR A 57 -10.30 -7.06 -4.10
C TYR A 57 -11.82 -6.81 -4.10
N GLU A 58 -12.60 -7.86 -3.88
CA GLU A 58 -14.06 -7.76 -3.76
C GLU A 58 -14.53 -6.88 -2.60
N LEU A 59 -13.74 -6.79 -1.52
CA LEU A 59 -14.04 -5.96 -0.37
C LEU A 59 -13.67 -4.51 -0.66
N LEU A 60 -12.50 -4.28 -1.28
CA LEU A 60 -12.06 -2.97 -1.76
C LEU A 60 -13.05 -2.36 -2.75
N ALA A 61 -13.54 -3.14 -3.72
CA ALA A 61 -14.50 -2.68 -4.72
C ALA A 61 -15.86 -2.27 -4.14
N ARG A 62 -16.19 -2.70 -2.92
CA ARG A 62 -17.42 -2.31 -2.20
C ARG A 62 -17.23 -1.08 -1.32
N LEU A 63 -15.99 -0.62 -1.13
CA LEU A 63 -15.73 0.61 -0.40
C LEU A 63 -16.02 1.79 -1.35
N PRO A 64 -16.83 2.78 -0.93
CA PRO A 64 -16.99 4.01 -1.67
C PRO A 64 -15.64 4.75 -1.73
N ALA A 65 -15.41 5.42 -2.86
CA ALA A 65 -14.30 6.35 -3.06
C ALA A 65 -14.34 7.50 -2.03
#